data_AF-A0A0L0DAQ5-F1
#
_entry.id   AF-A0A0L0DAQ5-F1
#
_cell.length_a   1.000
_cell.length_b   1.000
_cell.length_c   1.000
_cell.angle_alpha   90.00
_cell.angle_beta   90.00
_cell.angle_gamma   90.00
#
_symmetry.space_group_name_H-M   'P 1'
#
loop_
_entity.id
_entity.type
_entity.pdbx_description
1 polymer ?
#
loop_
_entity_poly.entity_id
_entity_poly.type
_entity_poly.pdbx_seq_one_letter_code
_entity_poly.pdbx_strand_id
1 'polypeptide(L)'
;MPTGHCTPHNTAMSAPPPSKAEFAAEKAQLMMQVWVKKLTGAEVAVQVAKIATVAELRQAVADAGGPVADVQRIIYEGQQLGNDQSLANAGVGNEATVHVVQMLR
;
A
#
# COMPACT_ATOMS: atom_id res chain seq x y z
N MET A 1 -35.54 11.83 48.13
CA MET A 1 -35.74 12.06 46.68
C MET A 1 -34.68 11.25 45.95
N PRO A 2 -35.04 10.29 45.11
CA PRO A 2 -34.09 9.39 44.46
C PRO A 2 -33.64 9.91 43.08
N THR A 3 -32.60 9.25 42.56
CA THR A 3 -32.12 9.19 41.17
C THR A 3 -31.43 10.43 40.57
N GLY A 4 -30.13 10.24 40.35
CA GLY A 4 -29.31 11.08 39.47
C GLY A 4 -27.92 10.46 39.25
N HIS A 5 -27.84 9.14 39.08
CA HIS A 5 -26.61 8.46 38.67
C HIS A 5 -26.45 8.69 37.15
N CYS A 6 -25.76 9.77 36.78
CA CYS A 6 -25.35 9.99 35.41
C CYS A 6 -24.07 9.18 35.15
N THR A 7 -24.20 8.10 34.38
CA THR A 7 -23.08 7.44 33.72
C THR A 7 -22.81 8.18 32.40
N PRO A 8 -21.64 8.79 32.19
CA PRO A 8 -21.21 9.10 30.83
C PRO A 8 -20.21 8.05 30.34
N HIS A 9 -20.68 7.34 29.32
CA HIS A 9 -19.95 6.91 28.14
C HIS A 9 -18.67 6.09 28.38
N ASN A 10 -18.81 4.79 28.12
CA ASN A 10 -17.76 3.91 27.66
C ASN A 10 -16.84 4.67 26.68
N THR A 11 -15.67 5.11 27.15
CA THR A 11 -14.56 5.52 26.27
C THR A 11 -14.20 4.28 25.49
N ALA A 12 -14.78 4.17 24.29
CA ALA A 12 -14.32 3.27 23.28
C ALA A 12 -12.81 3.41 23.25
N MET A 13 -12.12 2.32 23.58
CA MET A 13 -10.72 2.16 23.26
C MET A 13 -10.62 2.22 21.75
N SER A 14 -10.60 3.44 21.18
CA SER A 14 -10.00 3.67 19.89
C SER A 14 -8.52 3.41 20.12
N ALA A 15 -8.14 2.14 20.06
CA ALA A 15 -6.77 1.77 19.82
C ALA A 15 -6.31 2.69 18.66
N PRO A 16 -5.29 3.53 18.86
CA PRO A 16 -4.76 4.31 17.77
C PRO A 16 -4.41 3.32 16.65
N PRO A 17 -4.75 3.61 15.38
CA PRO A 17 -4.29 2.77 14.27
C PRO A 17 -2.79 2.57 14.45
N PRO A 18 -2.27 1.33 14.40
CA PRO A 18 -0.87 1.09 14.71
C PRO A 18 -0.02 2.03 13.87
N SER A 19 0.87 2.77 14.55
CA SER A 19 1.64 3.83 13.91
C SER A 19 2.38 3.26 12.72
N LYS A 20 2.47 4.03 11.62
CA LYS A 20 3.08 3.63 10.33
C LYS A 20 4.43 2.89 10.48
N ALA A 21 5.17 3.18 11.54
CA ALA A 21 6.45 2.56 11.89
C ALA A 21 6.36 1.15 12.47
N GLU A 22 5.32 0.82 13.26
CA GLU A 22 5.16 -0.51 13.87
C GLU A 22 4.73 -1.56 12.83
N PHE A 23 3.84 -1.18 11.90
CA PHE A 23 3.50 -2.03 10.75
C PHE A 23 4.69 -2.29 9.81
N ALA A 24 5.65 -1.36 9.74
CA ALA A 24 6.83 -1.52 8.89
C ALA A 24 7.78 -2.62 9.40
N ALA A 25 7.87 -2.80 10.73
CA ALA A 25 8.75 -3.81 11.33
C ALA A 25 8.26 -5.24 11.10
N GLU A 26 6.95 -5.48 11.22
CA GLU A 26 6.37 -6.81 10.96
C GLU A 26 6.39 -7.16 9.46
N LYS A 27 6.27 -6.14 8.59
CA LYS A 27 6.42 -6.26 7.13
C LYS A 27 7.80 -6.76 6.67
N ALA A 28 8.86 -6.53 7.45
CA ALA A 28 10.22 -6.85 7.05
C ALA A 28 10.45 -8.36 6.83
N GLN A 29 9.68 -9.23 7.50
CA GLN A 29 9.76 -10.68 7.32
C GLN A 29 9.09 -11.18 6.02
N LEU A 30 8.37 -10.31 5.32
CA LEU A 30 7.62 -10.63 4.10
C LEU A 30 8.13 -9.83 2.90
N MET A 31 9.37 -9.32 2.95
CA MET A 31 9.99 -8.58 1.87
C MET A 31 10.13 -9.44 0.62
N MET A 32 9.56 -8.95 -0.47
CA MET A 32 9.67 -9.51 -1.80
C MET A 32 10.18 -8.43 -2.75
N GLN A 33 10.86 -8.85 -3.82
CA GLN A 33 11.25 -7.95 -4.90
C GLN A 33 10.21 -8.03 -5.99
N VAL A 34 9.71 -6.88 -6.46
CA VAL A 34 8.81 -6.79 -7.60
C VAL A 34 9.39 -5.84 -8.65
N TRP A 35 9.08 -6.13 -9.91
CA TRP A 35 9.51 -5.34 -11.05
C TRP A 35 8.41 -4.39 -11.46
N VAL A 36 8.74 -3.11 -11.57
CA VAL A 36 7.77 -2.10 -11.95
C VAL A 36 8.15 -1.53 -13.31
N LYS A 37 7.39 -1.92 -14.34
CA LYS A 37 7.59 -1.51 -15.72
C LYS A 37 6.78 -0.25 -16.01
N LYS A 38 7.47 0.85 -16.28
CA LYS A 38 6.84 2.14 -16.63
C LYS A 38 6.53 2.18 -18.13
N LEU A 39 5.53 2.96 -18.52
CA LEU A 39 5.26 3.26 -19.95
C LEU A 39 6.46 3.87 -20.68
N THR A 40 7.38 4.51 -19.98
CA THR A 40 8.61 5.07 -20.54
C THR A 40 9.64 4.00 -20.90
N GLY A 41 9.35 2.71 -20.68
CA GLY A 41 10.27 1.59 -20.90
C GLY A 41 11.27 1.37 -19.77
N ALA A 42 11.24 2.20 -18.72
CA ALA A 42 12.12 2.06 -17.57
C ALA A 42 11.54 1.06 -16.56
N GLU A 43 12.35 0.09 -16.16
CA GLU A 43 12.04 -0.93 -15.16
C GLU A 43 12.79 -0.63 -13.87
N VAL A 44 12.07 -0.59 -12.74
CA VAL A 44 12.66 -0.39 -11.41
C VAL A 44 12.34 -1.58 -10.53
N ALA A 45 13.36 -2.14 -9.90
CA ALA A 45 13.19 -3.15 -8.88
C ALA A 45 12.87 -2.45 -7.56
N VAL A 46 11.76 -2.81 -6.94
CA VAL A 46 11.36 -2.26 -5.64
C VAL A 46 11.13 -3.39 -4.66
N GLN A 47 11.59 -3.16 -3.43
CA GLN A 47 11.46 -4.12 -2.35
C GLN A 47 10.25 -3.72 -1.51
N VAL A 48 9.25 -4.60 -1.48
CA VAL A 48 7.96 -4.33 -0.86
C VAL A 48 7.50 -5.57 -0.13
N ALA A 49 6.75 -5.41 0.96
CA ALA A 49 6.22 -6.56 1.66
C ALA A 49 5.03 -7.18 0.90
N LYS A 50 4.86 -8.50 0.97
CA LYS A 50 3.71 -9.21 0.38
C LYS A 50 2.36 -8.66 0.83
N ILE A 51 2.26 -8.23 2.08
CA ILE A 51 1.04 -7.66 2.67
C ILE A 51 0.86 -6.16 2.39
N ALA A 52 1.82 -5.52 1.72
CA ALA A 52 1.73 -4.11 1.41
C ALA A 52 0.54 -3.81 0.49
N THR A 53 0.04 -2.58 0.59
CA THR A 53 -0.96 -2.07 -0.32
C THR A 53 -0.31 -1.55 -1.61
N VAL A 54 -1.12 -1.43 -2.65
CA VAL A 54 -0.72 -0.81 -3.92
C VAL A 54 -0.29 0.65 -3.69
N ALA A 55 -0.91 1.35 -2.74
CA ALA A 55 -0.49 2.69 -2.34
C ALA A 55 0.96 2.71 -1.81
N GLU A 56 1.33 1.75 -0.98
CA GLU A 56 2.70 1.61 -0.45
C GLU A 56 3.69 1.24 -1.56
N LEU A 57 3.31 0.36 -2.50
CA LEU A 57 4.12 0.05 -3.67
C LEU A 57 4.40 1.30 -4.52
N ARG A 58 3.39 2.13 -4.78
CA ARG A 58 3.55 3.42 -5.48
C ARG A 58 4.56 4.31 -4.77
N GLN A 59 4.43 4.41 -3.45
CA GLN A 59 5.32 5.21 -2.62
C GLN A 59 6.76 4.68 -2.66
N ALA A 60 6.95 3.37 -2.60
CA ALA A 60 8.27 2.74 -2.71
C ALA A 60 8.91 2.94 -4.09
N VAL A 61 8.11 2.85 -5.16
CA VAL A 61 8.56 3.17 -6.53
C VAL A 61 8.99 4.61 -6.65
N ALA A 62 8.21 5.52 -6.08
CA ALA A 62 8.55 6.93 -6.02
C ALA A 62 9.87 7.19 -5.28
N ASP A 63 10.04 6.58 -4.11
CA ASP A 63 11.24 6.70 -3.29
C ASP A 63 12.48 6.16 -4.02
N ALA A 64 12.33 5.04 -4.74
CA ALA A 64 13.39 4.43 -5.55
C ALA A 64 13.75 5.21 -6.83
N GLY A 65 13.26 6.45 -7.01
CA GLY A 65 13.54 7.29 -8.18
C GLY A 65 12.49 7.16 -9.30
N GLY A 66 11.28 6.70 -8.98
CA GLY A 66 10.12 6.71 -9.87
C GLY A 66 9.33 8.02 -9.79
N PRO A 67 8.53 8.35 -10.82
CA PRO A 67 7.66 9.53 -10.77
C PRO A 67 6.50 9.29 -9.79
N VAL A 68 6.38 10.12 -8.74
CA VAL A 68 5.19 10.22 -7.88
C VAL A 68 4.08 10.89 -8.69
N ALA A 69 3.45 10.17 -9.60
CA ALA A 69 2.27 10.70 -10.26
C ALA A 69 1.04 10.30 -9.45
N ASP A 70 0.38 11.30 -8.87
CA ASP A 70 -0.90 11.16 -8.16
C ASP A 70 -1.95 10.44 -9.03
N VAL A 71 -1.82 10.60 -10.36
CA VAL A 71 -2.69 10.00 -11.39
C VAL A 71 -1.99 8.87 -12.16
N GLN A 72 -1.44 7.88 -11.45
CA GLN A 72 -0.98 6.62 -12.06
C GLN A 72 -2.01 5.49 -11.92
N ARG A 73 -2.14 4.69 -12.98
CA ARG A 73 -2.85 3.40 -12.95
C ARG A 73 -1.83 2.29 -12.85
N ILE A 74 -2.05 1.41 -11.88
CA ILE A 74 -1.27 0.19 -11.72
C ILE A 74 -2.06 -0.94 -12.37
N ILE A 75 -1.44 -1.63 -13.32
CA ILE A 75 -2.03 -2.77 -14.02
C ILE A 75 -1.14 -4.00 -13.76
N TYR A 76 -1.76 -5.08 -13.30
CA TYR A 76 -1.13 -6.37 -13.08
C TYR A 76 -1.99 -7.45 -13.72
N GLU A 77 -1.39 -8.30 -14.56
CA GLU A 77 -2.10 -9.36 -15.32
C GLU A 77 -3.35 -8.87 -16.07
N GLY A 78 -3.35 -7.61 -16.54
CA GLY A 78 -4.49 -6.99 -17.21
C GLY A 78 -5.57 -6.43 -16.26
N GLN A 79 -5.43 -6.65 -14.95
CA GLN A 79 -6.31 -6.08 -13.93
C GLN A 79 -5.74 -4.77 -13.37
N GLN A 80 -6.57 -3.72 -13.32
CA GLN A 80 -6.22 -2.48 -12.66
C GLN A 80 -6.29 -2.65 -11.15
N LEU A 81 -5.21 -2.37 -10.44
CA LEU A 81 -5.14 -2.46 -8.99
C LEU A 81 -5.46 -1.09 -8.37
N GLY A 82 -6.39 -1.10 -7.42
CA GLY A 82 -6.75 0.07 -6.61
C GLY A 82 -5.80 0.27 -5.44
N ASN A 83 -5.71 1.49 -4.91
CA ASN A 83 -4.83 1.84 -3.79
C ASN A 83 -5.11 1.02 -2.51
N ASP A 84 -6.37 0.64 -2.30
CA ASP A 84 -6.84 -0.14 -1.15
C ASP A 84 -6.59 -1.64 -1.29
N GLN A 85 -6.13 -2.11 -2.45
CA GLN A 85 -5.84 -3.53 -2.67
C GLN A 85 -4.42 -3.86 -2.16
N SER A 86 -4.28 -4.98 -1.45
CA SER A 86 -2.98 -5.52 -1.06
C SER A 86 -2.35 -6.32 -2.19
N LEU A 87 -1.02 -6.34 -2.26
CA LEU A 87 -0.25 -7.10 -3.25
C LEU A 87 -0.53 -8.59 -3.15
N ALA A 88 -0.61 -9.13 -1.93
CA ALA A 88 -1.05 -10.49 -1.66
C ALA A 88 -2.41 -10.81 -2.29
N ASN A 89 -3.40 -9.91 -2.13
CA ASN A 89 -4.75 -10.10 -2.66
C ASN A 89 -4.82 -9.88 -4.18
N ALA A 90 -3.91 -9.09 -4.74
CA ALA A 90 -3.76 -8.90 -6.17
C ALA A 90 -3.05 -10.09 -6.87
N GLY A 91 -2.53 -11.07 -6.11
CA GLY A 91 -1.74 -12.17 -6.67
C GLY A 91 -0.30 -11.79 -7.01
N VAL A 92 0.17 -10.62 -6.58
CA VAL A 92 1.53 -10.14 -6.86
C VAL A 92 2.52 -10.96 -6.02
N GLY A 93 3.31 -11.77 -6.71
CA GLY A 93 4.35 -12.62 -6.13
C GLY A 93 5.76 -12.01 -6.17
N ASN A 94 6.74 -12.80 -5.75
CA ASN A 94 8.15 -12.48 -5.95
C ASN A 94 8.46 -12.42 -7.45
N GLU A 95 9.23 -11.41 -7.85
CA GLU A 95 9.64 -11.16 -9.23
C GLU A 95 8.47 -10.86 -10.18
N ALA A 96 7.28 -10.56 -9.65
CA ALA A 96 6.14 -10.16 -10.44
C ALA A 96 6.41 -8.83 -11.17
N THR A 97 5.98 -8.74 -12.44
CA THR A 97 6.08 -7.50 -13.23
C THR A 97 4.77 -6.74 -13.21
N VAL A 98 4.79 -5.55 -12.64
CA VAL A 98 3.65 -4.65 -12.52
C VAL A 98 3.82 -3.49 -13.50
N HIS A 99 2.80 -3.23 -14.31
CA HIS A 99 2.82 -2.15 -15.28
C HIS A 99 2.25 -0.87 -14.68
N VAL A 100 3.00 0.22 -14.77
CA VAL A 100 2.57 1.53 -14.25
C VAL A 100 2.39 2.49 -15.41
N VAL A 101 1.13 2.89 -15.57
CA VAL A 101 0.67 3.81 -16.62
C VAL A 101 0.40 5.16 -16.00
N GLN A 102 1.16 6.17 -16.39
CA GLN A 102 0.88 7.56 -16.01
C GLN A 102 -0.21 8.12 -16.92
N MET A 103 -1.29 8.66 -16.34
CA MET A 103 -2.23 9.46 -17.11
C MET A 103 -1.71 10.90 -17.16
N LEU A 104 -1.58 11.43 -18.38
CA LEU A 104 -1.26 12.83 -18.64
C LEU A 104 -2.58 13.56 -18.92
N ARG A 105 -2.72 14.78 -18.38
CA ARG A 105 -3.77 15.73 -18.77
C ARG A 105 -3.21 16.71 -19.80
#